data_AF-A0A7G9RNY4-F1
#
_entry.id   AF-A0A7G9RNY4-F1
#
_cell.length_a   1.000
_cell.length_b   1.000
_cell.length_c   1.000
_cell.angle_alpha   90.00
_cell.angle_beta   90.00
_cell.angle_gamma   90.00
#
_symmetry.space_group_name_H-M   'P 1'
#
loop_
_entity.id
_entity.type
_entity.pdbx_description
1 polymer ?
#
loop_
_entity_poly.entity_id
_entity_poly.type
_entity_poly.pdbx_seq_one_letter_code
_entity_poly.pdbx_strand_id
1 'polypeptide(L)'
;MIGLAIGLLICATALNALHISRALSEITGDAIAMQQDATTALRIIGLQIRQAGSAALDLQPALSAGDATQQGAVVFEPAPEARPDANGTPTMGPSVAAPVVAKSTGATLQLRHANPTEDLFKSPNSTIRGSQQHDCLGQNTSNRLLASIITSTFFVRDGQLMCTGVAGSPQPMISHVKGFAVRMLVQSFDQKQESEYSLFYVDASDLDSAMVARGRAVVRAVEVCLEIESPRAALPDTHRPYRRCNGEQPVRSHRLVHVTRHLFAIRPQGW
;
A
#
# COMPACT_ATOMS: atom_id res chain seq x y z
N MET A 1 47.35 49.45 1.48
CA MET A 1 46.74 48.37 2.32
C MET A 1 45.24 48.20 2.10
N ILE A 2 44.47 49.24 1.75
CA ILE A 2 42.99 49.16 1.59
C ILE A 2 42.54 48.20 0.46
N GLY A 3 43.24 48.16 -0.68
CA GLY A 3 42.86 47.27 -1.79
C GLY A 3 42.94 45.77 -1.46
N LEU A 4 43.91 45.37 -0.62
CA LEU A 4 44.05 43.99 -0.15
C LEU A 4 42.90 43.61 0.81
N ALA A 5 42.48 44.54 1.66
CA ALA A 5 41.34 44.34 2.56
C ALA A 5 40.01 44.19 1.80
N ILE A 6 39.79 45.00 0.76
CA ILE A 6 38.58 44.90 -0.07
C ILE A 6 38.59 43.60 -0.89
N GLY A 7 39.73 43.22 -1.48
CA GLY A 7 39.86 41.96 -2.23
C GLY A 7 39.56 40.72 -1.37
N LEU A 8 40.08 40.69 -0.14
CA LEU A 8 39.80 39.59 0.80
C LEU A 8 38.32 39.53 1.21
N LEU A 9 37.66 40.69 1.37
CA LEU A 9 36.24 40.73 1.68
C LEU A 9 35.39 40.14 0.56
N ILE A 10 35.71 40.43 -0.71
CA ILE A 10 34.99 39.88 -1.86
C ILE A 10 35.20 38.36 -1.97
N CYS A 11 36.42 37.87 -1.77
CA CYS A 11 36.67 36.43 -1.78
C CYS A 11 35.90 35.71 -0.66
N ALA A 12 35.84 36.31 0.55
CA ALA A 12 35.09 35.75 1.66
C ALA A 12 33.58 35.69 1.39
N THR A 13 32.99 36.74 0.81
CA THR A 13 31.57 36.73 0.44
C THR A 13 31.27 35.73 -0.67
N ALA A 14 32.14 35.60 -1.67
CA ALA A 14 32.00 34.63 -2.75
C ALA A 14 32.03 33.18 -2.24
N LEU A 15 32.97 32.85 -1.35
CA LEU A 15 33.06 31.52 -0.73
C LEU A 15 31.82 31.22 0.12
N ASN A 16 31.34 32.19 0.90
CA ASN A 16 30.13 32.02 1.70
C ASN A 16 28.90 31.76 0.83
N ALA A 17 28.74 32.52 -0.26
CA ALA A 17 27.67 32.31 -1.23
C ALA A 17 27.75 30.91 -1.87
N LEU A 18 28.95 30.43 -2.21
CA LEU A 18 29.14 29.10 -2.78
C LEU A 18 28.75 27.98 -1.79
N HIS A 19 29.11 28.11 -0.52
CA HIS A 19 28.73 27.15 0.51
C HIS A 19 27.21 27.07 0.69
N ILE A 20 26.53 28.22 0.74
CA ILE A 20 25.07 28.28 0.84
C ILE A 20 24.42 27.64 -0.40
N SER A 21 24.90 27.96 -1.60
CA SER A 21 24.37 27.38 -2.83
C SER A 21 24.50 25.85 -2.88
N ARG A 22 25.62 25.31 -2.40
CA ARG A 22 25.81 23.84 -2.31
C ARG A 22 24.87 23.22 -1.28
N ALA A 23 24.75 23.81 -0.10
CA ALA A 23 23.86 23.32 0.95
C ALA A 23 22.38 23.32 0.49
N LEU A 24 21.96 24.37 -0.22
CA LEU A 24 20.61 24.43 -0.78
C LEU A 24 20.39 23.35 -1.85
N SER A 25 21.35 23.16 -2.76
CA SER A 25 21.28 22.09 -3.77
C SER A 25 21.15 20.70 -3.14
N GLU A 26 21.92 20.40 -2.09
CA GLU A 26 21.83 19.13 -1.36
C GLU A 26 20.46 18.93 -0.72
N ILE A 27 19.91 19.96 -0.06
CA ILE A 27 18.57 19.89 0.55
C ILE A 27 17.51 19.65 -0.53
N THR A 28 17.60 20.35 -1.67
CA THR A 28 16.64 20.14 -2.77
C THR A 28 16.77 18.75 -3.39
N GLY A 29 17.99 18.23 -3.55
CA GLY A 29 18.23 16.87 -4.03
C GLY A 29 17.64 15.82 -3.09
N ASP A 30 17.87 15.96 -1.79
CA ASP A 30 17.30 15.08 -0.77
C ASP A 30 15.76 15.16 -0.77
N ALA A 31 15.18 16.36 -0.89
CA ALA A 31 13.73 16.52 -0.96
C ALA A 31 13.12 15.81 -2.17
N ILE A 32 13.77 15.91 -3.35
CA ILE A 32 13.33 15.22 -4.57
C ILE A 32 13.44 13.70 -4.40
N ALA A 33 14.56 13.20 -3.86
CA ALA A 33 14.74 11.78 -3.58
C ALA A 33 13.65 11.23 -2.64
N MET A 34 13.36 11.92 -1.54
CA MET A 34 12.30 11.52 -0.61
C MET A 34 10.92 11.51 -1.26
N GLN A 35 10.63 12.49 -2.13
CA GLN A 35 9.38 12.53 -2.89
C GLN A 35 9.29 11.38 -3.89
N GLN A 36 10.39 11.03 -4.56
CA GLN A 36 10.45 9.91 -5.49
C GLN A 36 10.24 8.57 -4.76
N ASP A 37 10.89 8.37 -3.62
CA ASP A 37 10.72 7.18 -2.79
C ASP A 37 9.27 7.06 -2.32
N ALA A 38 8.71 8.13 -1.75
CA ALA A 38 7.33 8.15 -1.30
C ALA A 38 6.34 7.86 -2.43
N THR A 39 6.52 8.49 -3.59
CA THR A 39 5.65 8.30 -4.76
C THR A 39 5.75 6.88 -5.30
N THR A 40 6.95 6.30 -5.32
CA THR A 40 7.17 4.91 -5.77
C THR A 40 6.47 3.92 -4.84
N ALA A 41 6.65 4.08 -3.52
CA ALA A 41 5.98 3.25 -2.52
C ALA A 41 4.45 3.35 -2.63
N LEU A 42 3.91 4.57 -2.69
CA LEU A 42 2.47 4.81 -2.82
C LEU A 42 1.90 4.32 -4.14
N ARG A 43 2.67 4.36 -5.23
CA ARG A 43 2.25 3.80 -6.52
C ARG A 43 2.09 2.27 -6.42
N ILE A 44 3.06 1.58 -5.81
CA ILE A 44 3.01 0.12 -5.62
C ILE A 44 1.85 -0.25 -4.70
N ILE A 45 1.72 0.42 -3.55
CA ILE A 45 0.60 0.20 -2.62
C ILE A 45 -0.74 0.46 -3.34
N GLY A 46 -0.86 1.56 -4.08
CA GLY A 46 -2.07 1.90 -4.82
C GLY A 46 -2.42 0.90 -5.93
N LEU A 47 -1.43 0.28 -6.58
CA LEU A 47 -1.67 -0.81 -7.54
C LEU A 47 -2.30 -2.02 -6.84
N GLN A 48 -1.75 -2.39 -5.68
CA GLN A 48 -2.28 -3.51 -4.90
C GLN A 48 -3.66 -3.19 -4.32
N ILE A 49 -3.93 -1.95 -3.88
CA ILE A 49 -5.25 -1.54 -3.36
C ILE A 49 -6.32 -1.58 -4.46
N ARG A 50 -5.98 -1.15 -5.69
CA ARG A 50 -6.93 -1.21 -6.82
C ARG A 50 -7.31 -2.63 -7.22
N GLN A 51 -6.40 -3.58 -7.01
CA GLN A 51 -6.66 -5.00 -7.24
C GLN A 51 -7.36 -5.66 -6.05
N ALA A 52 -7.16 -5.14 -4.83
CA ALA A 52 -7.81 -5.66 -3.63
C ALA A 52 -9.32 -5.69 -3.81
N GLY A 53 -9.93 -6.83 -3.48
CA GLY A 53 -11.36 -7.02 -3.65
C GLY A 53 -11.76 -7.37 -5.09
N SER A 54 -10.82 -7.75 -5.96
CA SER A 54 -11.18 -8.36 -7.24
C SER A 54 -11.80 -9.74 -7.04
N ALA A 55 -12.82 -10.04 -7.85
CA ALA A 55 -13.35 -11.40 -8.02
C ALA A 55 -12.85 -11.96 -9.36
N ALA A 56 -12.70 -13.28 -9.40
CA ALA A 56 -12.42 -13.97 -10.65
C ALA A 56 -13.70 -13.99 -11.50
N LEU A 57 -13.53 -13.94 -12.83
CA LEU A 57 -14.65 -14.11 -13.75
C LEU A 57 -14.64 -15.57 -14.21
N ASP A 58 -15.67 -16.33 -13.85
CA ASP A 58 -15.89 -17.66 -14.41
C ASP A 58 -16.72 -17.54 -15.69
N LEU A 59 -16.07 -17.91 -16.80
CA LEU A 59 -16.63 -17.88 -18.15
C LEU A 59 -17.48 -19.11 -18.47
N GLN A 60 -17.39 -20.18 -17.66
CA GLN A 60 -18.17 -21.42 -17.80
C GLN A 60 -18.65 -21.91 -16.43
N PRO A 61 -19.53 -21.15 -15.76
CA PRO A 61 -20.13 -21.60 -14.51
C PRO A 61 -20.92 -22.88 -14.76
N ALA A 62 -20.82 -23.82 -13.81
CA ALA A 62 -21.53 -25.11 -13.83
C ALA A 62 -23.07 -25.00 -13.88
N LEU A 63 -23.59 -23.77 -13.88
CA LEU A 63 -24.99 -23.41 -14.17
C LEU A 63 -25.36 -23.66 -15.65
N SER A 64 -24.37 -23.80 -16.55
CA SER A 64 -24.58 -24.03 -17.99
C SER A 64 -24.03 -25.41 -18.38
N ALA A 65 -24.90 -26.44 -18.39
CA ALA A 65 -24.56 -27.79 -18.86
C ALA A 65 -24.54 -27.89 -20.41
N GLY A 66 -23.96 -26.91 -21.10
CA GLY A 66 -23.92 -26.85 -22.56
C GLY A 66 -22.72 -26.02 -23.06
N ASP A 67 -22.22 -26.38 -24.24
CA ASP A 67 -21.06 -25.78 -24.91
C ASP A 67 -21.03 -24.25 -24.75
N ALA A 68 -19.84 -23.70 -24.46
CA ALA A 68 -19.59 -22.25 -24.37
C ALA A 68 -19.89 -21.57 -25.72
N THR A 69 -21.15 -21.23 -25.92
CA THR A 69 -21.56 -20.25 -26.92
C THR A 69 -21.16 -18.86 -26.42
N GLN A 70 -20.95 -17.90 -27.33
CA GLN A 70 -20.63 -16.49 -26.99
C GLN A 70 -21.75 -15.76 -26.22
N GLN A 71 -22.76 -16.48 -25.74
CA GLN A 71 -23.94 -16.01 -25.00
C GLN A 71 -24.15 -16.79 -23.68
N GLY A 72 -23.14 -17.55 -23.23
CA GLY A 72 -23.20 -18.26 -21.95
C GLY A 72 -23.28 -17.33 -20.75
N ALA A 73 -23.96 -17.77 -19.68
CA ALA A 73 -23.97 -17.05 -18.42
C ALA A 73 -22.54 -16.97 -17.87
N VAL A 74 -22.12 -15.79 -17.43
CA VAL A 74 -20.82 -15.54 -16.81
C VAL A 74 -21.07 -15.15 -15.37
N VAL A 75 -20.28 -15.69 -14.44
CA VAL A 75 -20.45 -15.42 -13.00
C VAL A 75 -19.15 -14.88 -12.43
N PHE A 76 -19.24 -13.88 -11.56
CA PHE A 76 -18.11 -13.48 -10.73
C PHE A 76 -17.99 -14.46 -9.58
N GLU A 77 -16.89 -15.23 -9.57
CA GLU A 77 -16.56 -16.07 -8.44
C GLU A 77 -15.84 -15.22 -7.39
N PRO A 78 -16.42 -15.05 -6.19
CA PRO A 78 -15.64 -14.60 -5.04
C PRO A 78 -14.52 -15.63 -4.84
N ALA A 79 -13.26 -15.18 -4.88
CA ALA A 79 -12.11 -16.08 -4.91
C ALA A 79 -12.21 -17.15 -3.81
N PRO A 80 -12.16 -18.46 -4.15
CA PRO A 80 -12.31 -19.50 -3.15
C PRO A 80 -11.05 -19.53 -2.27
N GLU A 81 -11.22 -19.14 -1.00
CA GLU A 81 -10.42 -19.53 0.16
C GLU A 81 -8.94 -19.12 0.24
N ALA A 82 -8.56 -18.52 1.38
CA ALA A 82 -7.38 -19.04 2.06
C ALA A 82 -7.70 -19.15 3.55
N ARG A 83 -7.73 -20.42 4.00
CA ARG A 83 -7.97 -20.95 5.34
C ARG A 83 -9.41 -21.44 5.58
N PRO A 84 -9.67 -22.76 5.48
CA PRO A 84 -10.80 -23.36 6.19
C PRO A 84 -10.65 -23.07 7.68
N ASP A 85 -11.74 -22.73 8.35
CA ASP A 85 -11.76 -22.65 9.80
C ASP A 85 -11.49 -24.05 10.43
N ALA A 86 -11.47 -24.12 11.76
CA ALA A 86 -11.25 -25.40 12.47
C ALA A 86 -12.29 -26.48 12.14
N ASN A 87 -13.40 -26.13 11.49
CA ASN A 87 -14.50 -27.00 11.13
C ASN A 87 -14.52 -27.35 9.62
N GLY A 88 -13.53 -26.91 8.85
CA GLY A 88 -13.50 -27.15 7.40
C GLY A 88 -14.42 -26.23 6.61
N THR A 89 -15.04 -25.22 7.24
CA THR A 89 -15.85 -24.24 6.54
C THR A 89 -14.94 -23.19 5.90
N PRO A 90 -15.09 -22.95 4.59
CA PRO A 90 -14.29 -21.95 3.90
C PRO A 90 -14.67 -20.55 4.35
N THR A 91 -13.85 -19.97 5.23
CA THR A 91 -14.05 -18.59 5.67
C THR A 91 -13.24 -17.63 4.81
N MET A 92 -13.95 -16.70 4.17
CA MET A 92 -13.37 -15.67 3.32
C MET A 92 -12.66 -14.62 4.19
N GLY A 93 -11.33 -14.55 4.10
CA GLY A 93 -10.57 -13.48 4.75
C GLY A 93 -10.78 -12.15 4.02
N PRO A 94 -10.90 -11.01 4.72
CA PRO A 94 -11.23 -9.73 4.10
C PRO A 94 -10.16 -9.30 3.09
N SER A 95 -10.57 -8.59 2.02
CA SER A 95 -9.66 -8.09 0.98
C SER A 95 -8.65 -7.07 1.51
N VAL A 96 -8.99 -6.41 2.61
CA VAL A 96 -8.14 -5.49 3.34
C VAL A 96 -8.13 -5.92 4.80
N ALA A 97 -6.93 -6.05 5.37
CA ALA A 97 -6.74 -6.36 6.78
C ALA A 97 -5.53 -5.60 7.34
N ALA A 98 -5.39 -5.61 8.65
CA ALA A 98 -4.26 -5.04 9.37
C ALA A 98 -3.68 -6.09 10.34
N PRO A 99 -2.97 -7.11 9.82
CA PRO A 99 -2.48 -8.21 10.65
C PRO A 99 -1.33 -7.75 11.56
N VAL A 100 -1.18 -8.39 12.71
CA VAL A 100 0.01 -8.18 13.55
C VAL A 100 1.22 -8.82 12.88
N VAL A 101 2.23 -8.02 12.52
CA VAL A 101 3.49 -8.50 11.95
C VAL A 101 4.61 -8.40 12.98
N ALA A 102 5.34 -9.48 13.20
CA ALA A 102 6.43 -9.50 14.16
C ALA A 102 7.49 -8.43 13.83
N LYS A 103 7.92 -7.69 14.87
CA LYS A 103 8.90 -6.60 14.76
C LYS A 103 8.48 -5.46 13.82
N SER A 104 7.20 -5.35 13.49
CA SER A 104 6.71 -4.17 12.79
C SER A 104 6.57 -2.99 13.76
N THR A 105 6.82 -1.78 13.27
CA THR A 105 6.56 -0.54 13.99
C THR A 105 5.45 0.23 13.29
N GLY A 106 4.43 0.65 14.04
CA GLY A 106 3.27 1.37 13.48
C GLY A 106 2.24 0.45 12.84
N ALA A 107 1.50 0.98 11.86
CA ALA A 107 0.42 0.26 11.22
C ALA A 107 0.90 -0.85 10.28
N THR A 108 0.03 -1.78 9.96
CA THR A 108 0.23 -2.78 8.92
C THR A 108 -0.94 -2.71 7.93
N LEU A 109 -0.69 -3.07 6.67
CA LEU A 109 -1.71 -3.15 5.65
C LEU A 109 -1.51 -4.44 4.87
N GLN A 110 -2.49 -5.33 4.94
CA GLN A 110 -2.57 -6.52 4.11
C GLN A 110 -3.66 -6.35 3.08
N LEU A 111 -3.33 -6.66 1.84
CA LEU A 111 -4.20 -6.61 0.69
C LEU A 111 -4.27 -7.98 0.05
N ARG A 112 -5.49 -8.40 -0.29
CA ARG A 112 -5.77 -9.71 -0.88
C ARG A 112 -6.62 -9.52 -2.13
N HIS A 113 -6.22 -10.20 -3.20
CA HIS A 113 -6.94 -10.17 -4.48
C HIS A 113 -6.92 -11.55 -5.15
N ALA A 114 -7.88 -11.78 -6.04
CA ALA A 114 -8.02 -13.06 -6.74
C ALA A 114 -6.79 -13.36 -7.62
N ASN A 115 -6.43 -14.65 -7.71
CA ASN A 115 -5.36 -15.17 -8.55
C ASN A 115 -5.91 -16.21 -9.55
N PRO A 116 -6.81 -15.82 -10.47
CA PRO A 116 -7.44 -16.77 -11.39
C PRO A 116 -6.41 -17.34 -12.37
N THR A 117 -6.58 -18.61 -12.74
CA THR A 117 -5.82 -19.21 -13.83
C THR A 117 -6.59 -19.02 -15.13
N GLU A 118 -5.99 -18.30 -16.07
CA GLU A 118 -6.53 -17.97 -17.39
C GLU A 118 -5.61 -18.48 -18.51
N ASP A 119 -6.12 -18.57 -19.73
CA ASP A 119 -5.33 -18.90 -20.92
C ASP A 119 -4.52 -17.66 -21.33
N LEU A 120 -3.22 -17.66 -21.03
CA LEU A 120 -2.32 -16.55 -21.35
C LEU A 120 -1.92 -16.53 -22.82
N PHE A 121 -1.79 -17.71 -23.42
CA PHE A 121 -1.44 -17.87 -24.82
C PHE A 121 -2.06 -19.14 -25.38
N LYS A 122 -2.65 -19.02 -26.57
CA LYS A 122 -3.29 -20.13 -27.27
C LYS A 122 -2.66 -20.28 -28.65
N SER A 123 -2.07 -21.45 -28.90
CA SER A 123 -1.58 -21.89 -30.20
C SER A 123 -2.24 -23.22 -30.60
N PRO A 124 -2.21 -23.61 -31.89
CA PRO A 124 -2.87 -24.82 -32.37
C PRO A 124 -2.49 -26.11 -31.61
N ASN A 125 -1.27 -26.17 -31.06
CA ASN A 125 -0.73 -27.36 -30.40
C ASN A 125 -0.39 -27.14 -28.91
N SER A 126 -0.64 -25.95 -28.35
CA SER A 126 -0.31 -25.64 -26.95
C SER A 126 -1.12 -24.46 -26.44
N THR A 127 -1.70 -24.63 -25.24
CA THR A 127 -2.31 -23.56 -24.46
C THR A 127 -1.50 -23.36 -23.19
N ILE A 128 -0.97 -22.16 -23.00
CA ILE A 128 -0.27 -21.76 -21.78
C ILE A 128 -1.31 -21.16 -20.86
N ARG A 129 -1.55 -21.82 -19.72
CA ARG A 129 -2.43 -21.31 -18.66
C ARG A 129 -1.60 -20.72 -17.51
N GLY A 130 -2.06 -19.63 -16.93
CA GLY A 130 -1.39 -18.97 -15.81
C GLY A 130 -2.17 -17.77 -15.31
N SER A 131 -1.54 -16.94 -14.48
CA SER A 131 -2.14 -15.72 -13.95
C SER A 131 -1.22 -14.55 -14.23
N GLN A 132 -1.80 -13.41 -14.62
CA GLN A 132 -1.09 -12.13 -14.77
C GLN A 132 -1.12 -11.29 -13.49
N GLN A 133 -1.65 -11.82 -12.39
CA GLN A 133 -1.68 -11.13 -11.12
C GLN A 133 -0.31 -11.22 -10.45
N HIS A 134 0.07 -10.19 -9.69
CA HIS A 134 1.36 -10.12 -9.01
C HIS A 134 1.22 -9.51 -7.63
N ASP A 135 2.05 -9.95 -6.71
CA ASP A 135 2.19 -9.29 -5.42
C ASP A 135 2.95 -7.95 -5.53
N CYS A 136 3.11 -7.28 -4.39
CA CYS A 136 3.84 -6.03 -4.27
C CYS A 136 5.33 -6.09 -4.67
N LEU A 137 5.91 -7.28 -4.82
CA LEU A 137 7.29 -7.51 -5.27
C LEU A 137 7.34 -7.99 -6.73
N GLY A 138 6.20 -8.02 -7.43
CA GLY A 138 6.11 -8.50 -8.81
C GLY A 138 6.12 -10.01 -8.93
N GLN A 139 5.98 -10.75 -7.83
CA GLN A 139 6.07 -12.21 -7.83
C GLN A 139 4.68 -12.84 -7.91
N ASN A 140 4.63 -14.00 -8.55
CA ASN A 140 3.49 -14.91 -8.54
C ASN A 140 4.01 -16.35 -8.56
N THR A 141 4.66 -16.73 -7.46
CA THR A 141 5.28 -18.04 -7.24
C THR A 141 4.30 -19.08 -6.67
N SER A 142 3.05 -18.69 -6.46
CA SER A 142 1.99 -19.53 -5.95
C SER A 142 1.92 -20.84 -6.74
N ASN A 143 1.99 -21.99 -6.03
CA ASN A 143 1.52 -23.25 -6.61
C ASN A 143 0.05 -23.03 -6.97
N ARG A 144 -0.22 -22.87 -8.27
CA ARG A 144 -1.46 -22.29 -8.80
C ARG A 144 -2.68 -23.20 -8.58
N LEU A 145 -2.44 -24.46 -8.23
CA LEU A 145 -3.45 -25.43 -7.82
C LEU A 145 -3.87 -25.29 -6.34
N LEU A 146 -3.12 -24.51 -5.54
CA LEU A 146 -3.29 -24.40 -4.08
C LEU A 146 -3.46 -22.96 -3.57
N ALA A 147 -3.28 -21.93 -4.41
CA ALA A 147 -3.34 -20.53 -3.99
C ALA A 147 -4.06 -19.64 -5.03
N SER A 148 -5.37 -19.55 -4.85
CA SER A 148 -6.36 -18.73 -5.55
C SER A 148 -6.33 -17.24 -5.17
N ILE A 149 -5.45 -16.85 -4.24
CA ILE A 149 -5.35 -15.49 -3.70
C ILE A 149 -3.89 -15.03 -3.69
N ILE A 150 -3.64 -13.81 -4.16
CA ILE A 150 -2.38 -13.10 -3.94
C ILE A 150 -2.52 -12.25 -2.68
N THR A 151 -1.54 -12.34 -1.80
CA THR A 151 -1.48 -11.56 -0.56
C THR A 151 -0.24 -10.68 -0.57
N SER A 152 -0.43 -9.39 -0.37
CA SER A 152 0.62 -8.39 -0.22
C SER A 152 0.49 -7.74 1.15
N THR A 153 1.55 -7.78 1.96
CA THR A 153 1.55 -7.20 3.31
C THR A 153 2.62 -6.13 3.43
N PHE A 154 2.22 -4.91 3.76
CA PHE A 154 3.06 -3.74 3.97
C PHE A 154 3.18 -3.42 5.46
N PHE A 155 4.39 -3.13 5.92
CA PHE A 155 4.68 -2.76 7.31
C PHE A 155 6.04 -2.06 7.39
N VAL A 156 6.31 -1.35 8.47
CA VAL A 156 7.64 -0.77 8.72
C VAL A 156 8.43 -1.66 9.67
N ARG A 157 9.72 -1.86 9.38
CA ARG A 157 10.68 -2.53 10.25
C ARG A 157 12.04 -1.84 10.10
N ASP A 158 12.69 -1.56 11.22
CA ASP A 158 14.03 -0.95 11.24
C ASP A 158 14.16 0.32 10.38
N GLY A 159 13.10 1.15 10.34
CA GLY A 159 13.05 2.38 9.55
C GLY A 159 12.90 2.16 8.04
N GLN A 160 12.53 0.97 7.59
CA GLN A 160 12.25 0.64 6.20
C GLN A 160 10.80 0.23 6.03
N LEU A 161 10.14 0.73 4.99
CA LEU A 161 8.86 0.17 4.56
C LEU A 161 9.15 -1.14 3.83
N MET A 162 8.65 -2.23 4.38
CA MET A 162 8.80 -3.57 3.87
C MET A 162 7.54 -3.99 3.11
N CYS A 163 7.70 -4.85 2.12
CA CYS A 163 6.61 -5.67 1.62
C CYS A 163 6.91 -7.16 1.70
N THR A 164 5.92 -7.93 2.12
CA THR A 164 5.91 -9.40 2.03
C THR A 164 4.89 -9.81 0.98
N GLY A 165 5.38 -10.45 -0.07
CA GLY A 165 4.58 -11.05 -1.12
C GLY A 165 4.32 -12.54 -0.91
N VAL A 166 3.92 -13.23 -1.96
CA VAL A 166 3.53 -14.66 -1.91
C VAL A 166 4.69 -15.60 -1.59
N ALA A 167 5.93 -15.20 -1.88
CA ALA A 167 7.12 -15.98 -1.49
C ALA A 167 7.44 -15.92 0.01
N GLY A 168 6.74 -15.07 0.79
CA GLY A 168 6.84 -15.02 2.25
C GLY A 168 8.07 -14.31 2.82
N SER A 169 9.08 -13.99 2.00
CA SER A 169 10.26 -13.23 2.44
C SER A 169 10.02 -11.71 2.32
N PRO A 170 10.08 -10.95 3.42
CA PRO A 170 9.94 -9.50 3.36
C PRO A 170 11.11 -8.83 2.64
N GLN A 171 10.82 -7.88 1.74
CA GLN A 171 11.82 -7.06 1.06
C GLN A 171 11.61 -5.57 1.34
N PRO A 172 12.68 -4.77 1.49
CA PRO A 172 12.58 -3.33 1.67
C PRO A 172 12.15 -2.65 0.37
N MET A 173 11.18 -1.74 0.45
CA MET A 173 10.72 -0.92 -0.67
C MET A 173 11.37 0.46 -0.66
N ILE A 174 11.36 1.11 0.51
CA ILE A 174 11.95 2.42 0.74
C ILE A 174 12.56 2.46 2.15
N SER A 175 13.53 3.34 2.35
CA SER A 175 14.25 3.50 3.63
C SER A 175 13.93 4.84 4.28
N HIS A 176 14.37 5.00 5.53
CA HIS A 176 14.18 6.21 6.35
C HIS A 176 12.72 6.58 6.61
N VAL A 177 11.87 5.55 6.70
CA VAL A 177 10.47 5.70 7.05
C VAL A 177 10.35 5.81 8.57
N LYS A 178 9.93 6.99 9.01
CA LYS A 178 9.73 7.34 10.41
C LYS A 178 8.31 7.04 10.87
N GLY A 179 7.34 7.11 9.95
CA GLY A 179 5.94 6.85 10.23
C GLY A 179 5.23 6.22 9.05
N PHE A 180 4.42 5.22 9.35
CA PHE A 180 3.47 4.60 8.43
C PHE A 180 2.15 4.44 9.16
N ALA A 181 1.12 5.12 8.65
CA ALA A 181 -0.23 5.04 9.18
C ALA A 181 -1.20 4.69 8.07
N VAL A 182 -2.23 3.94 8.44
CA VAL A 182 -3.24 3.43 7.54
C VAL A 182 -4.58 3.66 8.19
N ARG A 183 -5.47 4.35 7.47
CA ARG A 183 -6.86 4.59 7.89
C ARG A 183 -7.78 4.06 6.82
N MET A 184 -8.91 3.54 7.22
CA MET A 184 -9.87 2.90 6.34
C MET A 184 -11.19 3.65 6.40
N LEU A 185 -11.77 3.93 5.23
CA LEU A 185 -13.14 4.41 5.13
C LEU A 185 -14.04 3.18 5.06
N VAL A 186 -14.80 2.95 6.12
CA VAL A 186 -15.66 1.78 6.29
C VAL A 186 -17.11 2.20 6.08
N GLN A 187 -17.82 1.43 5.25
CA GLN A 187 -19.28 1.46 5.17
C GLN A 187 -19.83 0.40 6.10
N SER A 188 -20.67 0.79 7.06
CA SER A 188 -21.40 -0.15 7.92
C SER A 188 -22.89 -0.10 7.66
N PHE A 189 -23.56 -1.23 7.84
CA PHE A 189 -25.00 -1.40 7.65
C PHE A 189 -25.69 -1.65 9.00
N ASP A 190 -26.79 -0.94 9.25
CA ASP A 190 -27.65 -1.22 10.41
C ASP A 190 -28.49 -2.48 10.14
N GLN A 191 -28.55 -3.40 11.11
CA GLN A 191 -29.37 -4.62 11.01
C GLN A 191 -30.88 -4.34 11.01
N LYS A 192 -31.32 -3.16 11.45
CA LYS A 192 -32.75 -2.82 11.56
C LYS A 192 -33.31 -2.04 10.37
N GLN A 193 -32.45 -1.41 9.57
CA GLN A 193 -32.85 -0.68 8.36
C GLN A 193 -31.81 -0.90 7.26
N GLU A 194 -32.07 -1.88 6.41
CA GLU A 194 -31.20 -2.36 5.33
C GLU A 194 -30.86 -1.28 4.27
N SER A 195 -31.58 -0.15 4.27
CA SER A 195 -31.37 0.99 3.37
C SER A 195 -30.51 2.12 3.94
N GLU A 196 -30.15 2.10 5.23
CA GLU A 196 -29.33 3.15 5.84
C GLU A 196 -27.91 2.63 6.09
N TYR A 197 -26.92 3.31 5.50
CA TYR A 197 -25.51 3.02 5.70
C TYR A 197 -24.80 4.26 6.23
N SER A 198 -23.82 4.03 7.12
CA SER A 198 -22.92 5.08 7.60
C SER A 198 -21.52 4.86 7.05
N LEU A 199 -20.83 5.97 6.77
CA LEU A 199 -19.43 5.99 6.35
C LEU A 199 -18.60 6.66 7.45
N PHE A 200 -17.56 5.98 7.92
CA PHE A 200 -16.67 6.52 8.94
C PHE A 200 -15.24 6.05 8.74
N TYR A 201 -14.28 6.84 9.23
CA TYR A 201 -12.87 6.48 9.25
C TYR A 201 -12.55 5.65 10.49
N VAL A 202 -11.78 4.58 10.27
CA VAL A 202 -11.25 3.71 11.33
C VAL A 202 -9.75 3.55 11.11
N ASP A 203 -8.96 3.60 12.18
CA ASP A 203 -7.53 3.29 12.08
C ASP A 203 -7.34 1.79 11.88
N ALA A 204 -6.28 1.38 11.17
CA ALA A 204 -6.07 -0.01 10.81
C ALA A 204 -6.09 -0.98 12.00
N SER A 205 -5.60 -0.55 13.17
CA SER A 205 -5.61 -1.34 14.42
C SER A 205 -7.00 -1.59 14.97
N ASP A 206 -7.96 -0.72 14.65
CA ASP A 206 -9.29 -0.69 15.25
C ASP A 206 -10.34 -1.33 14.33
N LEU A 207 -9.91 -1.81 13.16
CA LEU A 207 -10.77 -2.53 12.24
C LEU A 207 -11.20 -3.87 12.86
N ASP A 208 -12.48 -3.98 13.18
CA ASP A 208 -13.08 -5.26 13.57
C ASP A 208 -13.14 -6.20 12.37
N SER A 209 -12.07 -6.99 12.23
CA SER A 209 -11.94 -8.02 11.20
C SER A 209 -13.08 -9.05 11.20
N ALA A 210 -13.79 -9.24 12.31
CA ALA A 210 -14.96 -10.12 12.36
C ALA A 210 -16.21 -9.47 11.75
N MET A 211 -16.40 -8.15 11.89
CA MET A 211 -17.46 -7.41 11.22
C MET A 211 -17.24 -7.36 9.71
N VAL A 212 -15.99 -7.19 9.27
CA VAL A 212 -15.62 -7.23 7.85
C VAL A 212 -15.81 -8.63 7.27
N ALA A 213 -15.35 -9.68 7.98
CA ALA A 213 -15.52 -11.07 7.54
C ALA A 213 -16.99 -11.52 7.47
N ARG A 214 -17.87 -10.92 8.27
CA ARG A 214 -19.33 -11.19 8.25
C ARG A 214 -20.09 -10.32 7.24
N GLY A 215 -19.41 -9.53 6.42
CA GLY A 215 -20.03 -8.63 5.43
C GLY A 215 -20.82 -7.46 6.02
N ARG A 216 -20.69 -7.19 7.33
CA ARG A 216 -21.41 -6.12 8.04
C ARG A 216 -20.70 -4.77 7.97
N ALA A 217 -19.45 -4.79 7.52
CA ALA A 217 -18.60 -3.64 7.29
C ALA A 217 -17.82 -3.88 6.00
N VAL A 218 -17.83 -2.91 5.08
CA VAL A 218 -17.06 -2.99 3.83
C VAL A 218 -16.12 -1.82 3.73
N VAL A 219 -14.85 -2.09 3.51
CA VAL A 219 -13.84 -1.05 3.28
C VAL A 219 -14.04 -0.48 1.87
N ARG A 220 -14.32 0.82 1.78
CA ARG A 220 -14.53 1.54 0.52
C ARG A 220 -13.31 2.33 0.08
N ALA A 221 -12.45 2.72 1.01
CA ALA A 221 -11.19 3.38 0.69
C ALA A 221 -10.15 3.14 1.78
N VAL A 222 -8.88 3.28 1.42
CA VAL A 222 -7.73 3.22 2.33
C VAL A 222 -6.91 4.48 2.15
N GLU A 223 -6.75 5.25 3.23
CA GLU A 223 -5.81 6.36 3.32
C GLU A 223 -4.47 5.81 3.83
N VAL A 224 -3.41 6.02 3.06
CA VAL A 224 -2.04 5.67 3.43
C VAL A 224 -1.25 6.94 3.67
N CYS A 225 -0.62 7.03 4.83
CA CYS A 225 0.29 8.11 5.18
C CYS A 225 1.71 7.58 5.35
N LEU A 226 2.67 8.23 4.67
CA LEU A 226 4.10 8.00 4.83
C LEU A 226 4.78 9.25 5.36
N GLU A 227 5.62 9.06 6.37
CA GLU A 227 6.53 10.05 6.93
C GLU A 227 7.96 9.56 6.72
N ILE A 228 8.73 10.29 5.91
CA ILE A 228 10.13 9.99 5.57
C ILE A 228 10.99 11.10 6.15
N GLU A 229 12.13 10.75 6.74
CA GLU A 229 13.11 11.69 7.26
C GLU A 229 14.41 11.60 6.44
N SER A 230 15.02 12.74 6.07
CA SER A 230 16.28 12.69 5.33
C SER A 230 17.41 12.19 6.24
N PRO A 231 18.26 11.27 5.76
CA PRO A 231 19.46 10.86 6.49
C PRO A 231 20.54 11.95 6.51
N ARG A 232 20.53 12.90 5.57
CA ARG A 232 21.65 13.80 5.30
C ARG A 232 21.29 15.28 5.49
N ALA A 233 20.20 15.75 4.90
CA ALA A 233 19.76 17.14 5.03
C ALA A 233 19.51 17.55 6.48
N ALA A 234 20.39 18.41 6.99
CA ALA A 234 20.18 19.15 8.22
C ALA A 234 19.55 20.50 7.90
N LEU A 235 18.49 20.85 8.61
CA LEU A 235 17.84 22.16 8.50
C LEU A 235 17.86 22.85 9.86
N PRO A 236 17.96 24.19 9.89
CA PRO A 236 17.78 24.94 11.13
C PRO A 236 16.47 24.55 11.80
N ASP A 237 16.50 24.38 13.11
CA ASP A 237 15.30 24.15 13.89
C ASP A 237 14.45 25.42 13.91
N THR A 238 13.29 25.37 13.26
CA THR A 238 12.36 26.49 13.19
C THR A 238 11.38 26.51 14.35
N HIS A 239 11.46 25.55 15.27
CA HIS A 239 10.51 25.29 16.36
C HIS A 239 9.05 25.22 15.87
N ARG A 240 8.86 24.93 14.57
CA ARG A 240 7.54 24.81 13.95
C ARG A 240 7.03 23.39 14.13
N PRO A 241 5.81 23.20 14.64
CA PRO A 241 5.19 21.90 14.64
C PRO A 241 4.85 21.46 13.21
N TYR A 242 4.85 20.15 12.97
CA TYR A 242 4.35 19.57 11.73
C TYR A 242 3.41 18.41 12.05
N ARG A 243 2.41 18.17 11.19
CA ARG A 243 1.41 17.12 11.43
C ARG A 243 1.89 15.76 10.93
N ARG A 244 2.23 14.88 11.87
CA ARG A 244 2.61 13.49 11.64
C ARG A 244 1.47 12.64 11.10
N CYS A 245 1.81 11.45 10.62
CA CYS A 245 0.83 10.51 10.09
C CYS A 245 -0.24 10.09 11.09
N ASN A 246 0.09 9.97 12.37
CA ASN A 246 -0.84 9.68 13.48
C ASN A 246 -1.64 10.92 13.95
N GLY A 247 -1.45 12.08 13.31
CA GLY A 247 -2.15 13.31 13.67
C GLY A 247 -1.46 14.17 14.74
N GLU A 248 -0.43 13.65 15.41
CA GLU A 248 0.36 14.41 16.37
C GLU A 248 1.08 15.59 15.70
N GLN A 249 1.35 16.64 16.47
CA GLN A 249 2.03 17.84 15.99
C GLN A 249 3.29 18.17 16.81
N PRO A 250 4.31 17.28 16.81
CA PRO A 250 5.55 17.57 17.49
C PRO A 250 6.35 18.64 16.75
N VAL A 251 7.25 19.27 17.50
CA VAL A 251 8.26 20.17 16.93
C VAL A 251 9.16 19.37 15.98
N ARG A 252 9.40 19.92 14.79
CA ARG A 252 10.29 19.31 13.80
C ARG A 252 11.72 19.31 14.32
N SER A 253 12.40 18.16 14.22
CA SER A 253 13.83 18.03 14.53
C SER A 253 14.70 18.80 13.51
N HIS A 254 16.01 18.74 13.66
CA HIS A 254 17.02 19.32 12.77
C HIS A 254 17.13 18.61 11.40
N ARG A 255 16.17 17.74 11.04
CA ARG A 255 16.16 16.97 9.80
C ARG A 255 15.01 17.40 8.89
N LEU A 256 15.21 17.23 7.59
CA LEU A 256 14.13 17.35 6.62
C LEU A 256 13.15 16.20 6.83
N VAL A 257 11.87 16.50 6.92
CA VAL A 257 10.80 15.50 7.02
C VAL A 257 9.81 15.75 5.90
N HIS A 258 9.45 14.69 5.18
CA HIS A 258 8.41 14.70 4.15
C HIS A 258 7.24 13.83 4.62
N VAL A 259 6.04 14.40 4.65
CA VAL A 259 4.80 13.68 4.97
C VAL A 259 3.89 13.73 3.76
N THR A 260 3.45 12.57 3.29
CA THR A 260 2.49 12.45 2.18
C THR A 260 1.32 11.55 2.58
N ARG A 261 0.12 11.88 2.10
CA ARG A 261 -1.13 11.15 2.35
C ARG A 261 -1.83 10.92 1.03
N HIS A 262 -2.25 9.68 0.77
CA HIS A 262 -3.02 9.33 -0.41
C HIS A 262 -4.21 8.47 -0.01
N LEU A 263 -5.38 8.86 -0.51
CA LEU A 263 -6.62 8.09 -0.37
C LEU A 263 -6.82 7.25 -1.63
N PHE A 264 -6.94 5.94 -1.46
CA PHE A 264 -7.17 5.00 -2.54
C PHE A 264 -8.57 4.40 -2.38
N ALA A 265 -9.43 4.62 -3.37
CA ALA A 265 -10.73 3.95 -3.42
C ALA A 265 -10.55 2.47 -3.75
N ILE A 266 -11.34 1.62 -3.08
CA ILE A 266 -11.46 0.20 -3.38
C ILE A 266 -12.79 -0.02 -4.07
N ARG A 267 -12.79 -0.90 -5.07
CA ARG A 267 -14.01 -1.35 -5.73
C ARG A 267 -14.30 -2.79 -5.31
N PRO A 268 -15.01 -3.00 -4.19
CA PRO A 268 -15.45 -4.33 -3.78
C PRO A 268 -16.65 -4.71 -4.65
N GLN A 269 -16.37 -5.02 -5.92
CA GLN A 269 -17.37 -5.48 -6.90
C GLN A 269 -17.37 -7.01 -7.03
N GLY A 270 -16.62 -7.69 -6.15
CA GLY A 270 -16.57 -9.13 -6.02
C GLY A 270 -16.80 -9.64 -4.59
N TRP A 271 -17.26 -8.76 -3.68
CA TRP A 271 -17.25 -8.94 -2.23
C TRP A 271 -18.46 -8.28 -1.57
#